data_AF-A0A955R016-F1
#
_entry.id   AF-A0A955R016-F1
#
_cell.length_a   1.000
_cell.length_b   1.000
_cell.length_c   1.000
_cell.angle_alpha   90.00
_cell.angle_beta   90.00
_cell.angle_gamma   90.00
#
_symmetry.space_group_name_H-M   'P 1'
#
loop_
_entity.id
_entity.type
_entity.pdbx_description
1 polymer ?
#
loop_
_entity_poly.entity_id
_entity_poly.type
_entity_poly.pdbx_seq_one_letter_code
_entity_poly.pdbx_strand_id
1 'polypeptide(L)'
;MSSATTDKLESRASTLSLKKKLLFSLIPILLFLGGLEGILRVTVGLKQLRYKCHYPLLDNQYCPNVVAVKDTNGETIHTNSDGLLDREYDKTPLAGTFRVAVLGDSFTAGEEVKDGHEFHALWEEELTRRFQHPVEFINFGVGGIGPWKELQTYHLRAREYKPDLTVLAMYWENDFDNSYSKFMRGEPNPLKDEYPVESFLEQAQVIRKSFNQWLWNNVSLYQFTHTRYHMLEHQFHQWFRPEWREVPDQVRPAPETPSPTAQPVSLEDIDNDLIKKYPPLPGIPPKSRPKDNLETSLDDPWFFDSDAWDLIRKLLLKLKQEVEADGGRLVVMHFLAEYQYRERHDMPMDEFNDFLKKNGIGVIDPNPVFLKMSADELHAQYVPGDIHFNEAGNKKLADFSMDYLEQFIRKMKQEKASGQ
;
A
#
# COMPACT_ATOMS: atom_id res chain seq x y z
N MET A 1 51.82 -68.92 21.57
CA MET A 1 51.62 -67.51 21.99
C MET A 1 51.55 -66.64 20.75
N SER A 2 50.38 -66.51 20.12
CA SER A 2 50.14 -65.54 19.02
C SER A 2 48.63 -65.43 18.74
N SER A 3 47.86 -65.01 19.75
CA SER A 3 46.41 -64.81 19.61
C SER A 3 45.84 -63.77 20.59
N ALA A 4 46.69 -63.05 21.32
CA ALA A 4 46.26 -62.12 22.37
C ALA A 4 46.51 -60.64 22.01
N THR A 5 47.05 -60.37 20.82
CA THR A 5 47.44 -59.02 20.38
C THR A 5 46.51 -58.44 19.31
N THR A 6 45.59 -59.22 18.76
CA THR A 6 44.59 -58.76 17.78
C THR A 6 43.28 -58.29 18.41
N ASP A 7 42.91 -58.78 19.59
CA ASP A 7 41.64 -58.41 20.25
C ASP A 7 41.67 -57.10 21.05
N LYS A 8 42.83 -56.43 21.13
CA LYS A 8 42.98 -55.19 21.92
C LYS A 8 43.02 -53.90 21.10
N LEU A 9 42.86 -53.99 19.78
CA LEU A 9 42.79 -52.84 18.88
C LEU A 9 41.36 -52.53 18.38
N GLU A 10 40.40 -53.44 18.53
CA GLU A 10 39.02 -53.22 18.04
C GLU A 10 38.07 -52.52 19.04
N SER A 11 38.47 -52.27 20.29
CA SER A 11 37.54 -51.75 21.32
C SER A 11 37.70 -50.26 21.65
N ARG A 12 38.10 -49.43 20.69
CA ARG A 12 38.06 -47.96 20.85
C ARG A 12 37.55 -47.22 19.62
N ALA A 13 36.58 -47.77 18.90
CA ALA A 13 35.68 -46.92 18.14
C ALA A 13 34.76 -46.21 19.14
N SER A 14 35.22 -45.09 19.72
CA SER A 14 34.33 -44.21 20.49
C SER A 14 33.28 -43.70 19.51
N THR A 15 32.13 -44.38 19.45
CA THR A 15 31.01 -43.97 18.60
C THR A 15 30.67 -42.55 18.99
N LEU A 16 30.88 -41.61 18.05
CA LEU A 16 30.54 -40.20 18.23
C LEU A 16 29.14 -40.08 18.82
N SER A 17 28.99 -39.26 19.85
CA SER A 17 27.67 -39.02 20.45
C SER A 17 26.72 -38.48 19.38
N LEU A 18 25.42 -38.74 19.54
CA LEU A 18 24.40 -38.29 18.58
C LEU A 18 24.51 -36.79 18.28
N LYS A 19 24.77 -35.96 19.31
CA LYS A 19 25.04 -34.52 19.16
C LYS A 19 26.21 -34.22 18.23
N LYS A 20 27.33 -34.94 18.38
CA LYS A 20 28.52 -34.76 17.52
C LYS A 20 28.24 -35.25 16.10
N LYS A 21 27.53 -36.37 15.92
CA LYS A 21 27.12 -36.85 14.60
C LYS A 21 26.25 -35.82 13.87
N LEU A 22 25.22 -35.30 14.54
CA LEU A 22 24.37 -34.24 13.98
C LEU A 22 25.18 -32.99 13.62
N LEU A 23 26.07 -32.54 14.50
CA LEU A 23 26.94 -31.40 14.26
C LEU A 23 27.86 -31.62 13.04
N PHE A 24 28.51 -32.80 12.94
CA PHE A 24 29.36 -33.13 11.80
C PHE A 24 28.58 -33.24 10.49
N SER A 25 27.33 -33.68 10.52
CA SER A 25 26.45 -33.72 9.34
C SER A 25 25.95 -32.34 8.92
N LEU A 26 25.83 -31.38 9.85
CA LEU A 26 25.43 -30.00 9.55
C LEU A 26 26.53 -29.20 8.83
N ILE A 27 27.80 -29.46 9.14
CA ILE A 27 28.95 -28.75 8.55
C ILE A 27 28.93 -28.76 7.00
N PRO A 28 28.88 -29.91 6.30
CA PRO A 28 28.89 -29.92 4.84
C PRO A 28 27.65 -29.25 4.24
N ILE A 29 26.50 -29.32 4.91
CA ILE A 29 25.26 -28.65 4.48
C ILE A 29 25.42 -27.13 4.55
N LEU A 30 25.95 -26.61 5.67
CA LEU A 30 26.19 -25.18 5.84
C LEU A 30 27.25 -24.65 4.86
N LEU A 31 28.31 -25.44 4.60
CA LEU A 31 29.32 -25.09 3.60
C LEU A 31 28.72 -25.03 2.19
N PHE A 32 27.87 -26.00 1.83
CA PHE A 32 27.18 -26.01 0.55
C PHE A 32 26.23 -24.80 0.39
N LEU A 33 25.38 -24.55 1.39
CA LEU A 33 24.45 -23.41 1.37
C LEU A 33 25.20 -22.07 1.34
N GLY A 34 26.29 -21.94 2.10
CA GLY A 34 27.14 -20.75 2.08
C GLY A 34 27.84 -20.54 0.74
N GLY A 35 28.33 -21.62 0.11
CA GLY A 35 28.90 -21.56 -1.24
C GLY A 35 27.88 -21.15 -2.29
N LEU A 36 26.66 -21.70 -2.23
CA LEU A 36 25.57 -21.36 -3.14
C LEU A 36 25.12 -19.90 -2.98
N GLU A 37 24.97 -19.43 -1.73
CA GLU A 37 24.69 -18.03 -1.42
C GLU A 37 25.76 -17.09 -2.00
N GLY A 38 27.05 -17.44 -1.84
CA GLY A 38 28.16 -16.67 -2.40
C GLY A 38 28.10 -16.57 -3.93
N ILE A 39 27.82 -17.68 -4.61
CA ILE A 39 27.65 -17.70 -6.07
C ILE A 39 26.47 -16.82 -6.49
N LEU A 40 25.33 -16.94 -5.83
CA LEU A 40 24.12 -16.17 -6.17
C LEU A 40 24.32 -14.68 -5.97
N ARG A 41 25.02 -14.26 -4.92
CA ARG A 41 25.36 -12.84 -4.70
C ARG A 41 26.18 -12.24 -5.83
N VAL A 42 27.14 -13.01 -6.36
CA VAL A 42 28.03 -12.54 -7.44
C VAL A 42 27.34 -12.57 -8.80
N THR A 43 26.51 -13.59 -9.06
CA THR A 43 25.94 -13.84 -10.38
C THR A 43 24.57 -13.19 -10.61
N VAL A 44 23.72 -13.12 -9.58
CA VAL A 44 22.34 -12.61 -9.66
C VAL A 44 22.19 -11.29 -8.91
N GLY A 45 22.94 -11.08 -7.84
CA GLY A 45 22.76 -9.94 -6.94
C GLY A 45 21.48 -10.04 -6.10
N LEU A 46 21.33 -9.15 -5.12
CA LEU A 46 20.07 -9.00 -4.38
C LEU A 46 19.12 -8.11 -5.19
N LYS A 47 17.86 -8.54 -5.32
CA LYS A 47 16.76 -7.69 -5.81
C LYS A 47 16.43 -6.56 -4.83
N GLN A 48 15.60 -5.62 -5.25
CA GLN A 48 15.09 -4.52 -4.43
C GLN A 48 14.72 -4.94 -3.00
N LEU A 49 15.16 -4.09 -2.07
CA LEU A 49 14.89 -4.21 -0.64
C LEU A 49 13.39 -4.03 -0.38
N ARG A 50 12.80 -4.91 0.43
CA ARG A 50 11.45 -4.70 0.97
C ARG A 50 11.53 -3.67 2.08
N TYR A 51 11.00 -2.48 1.81
CA TYR A 51 11.00 -1.31 2.69
C TYR A 51 9.68 -1.11 3.46
N LYS A 52 8.66 -1.95 3.22
CA LYS A 52 7.42 -1.98 4.02
C LYS A 52 7.50 -3.08 5.08
N CYS A 53 7.46 -2.68 6.35
CA CYS A 53 7.44 -3.52 7.54
C CYS A 53 6.00 -3.82 7.95
N HIS A 54 5.77 -5.01 8.51
CA HIS A 54 4.45 -5.38 9.02
C HIS A 54 4.29 -5.00 10.50
N TYR A 55 3.25 -4.22 10.79
CA TYR A 55 2.80 -3.82 12.11
C TYR A 55 1.46 -4.51 12.42
N PRO A 56 1.23 -4.99 13.66
CA PRO A 56 0.06 -5.79 14.00
C PRO A 56 -1.28 -5.12 13.65
N LEU A 57 -1.42 -3.82 13.93
CA LEU A 57 -2.65 -3.07 13.69
C LEU A 57 -2.64 -2.30 12.36
N LEU A 58 -1.48 -1.79 11.95
CA LEU A 58 -1.36 -0.90 10.78
C LEU A 58 -0.98 -1.64 9.48
N ASP A 59 -0.89 -2.97 9.53
CA ASP A 59 -0.43 -3.80 8.42
C ASP A 59 0.93 -3.34 7.85
N ASN A 60 1.04 -3.14 6.54
CA ASN A 60 2.27 -2.73 5.90
C ASN A 60 2.44 -1.23 6.10
N GLN A 61 3.54 -0.82 6.74
CA GLN A 61 3.97 0.57 6.90
C GLN A 61 5.43 0.67 6.49
N TYR A 62 5.98 1.86 6.27
CA TYR A 62 7.41 1.99 5.98
C TYR A 62 8.26 1.58 7.19
N CYS A 63 9.36 0.87 6.90
CA CYS A 63 10.36 0.55 7.90
C CYS A 63 11.17 1.81 8.25
N PRO A 64 11.55 2.03 9.52
CA PRO A 64 12.41 3.14 9.89
C PRO A 64 13.81 3.10 9.26
N ASN A 65 14.36 4.28 8.95
CA ASN A 65 15.74 4.49 8.49
C ASN A 65 16.13 3.66 7.25
N VAL A 66 15.19 3.47 6.33
CA VAL A 66 15.44 2.76 5.07
C VAL A 66 15.80 3.73 3.95
N VAL A 67 16.85 3.36 3.22
CA VAL A 67 17.18 3.88 1.90
C VAL A 67 17.10 2.72 0.91
N ALA A 68 16.22 2.82 -0.09
CA ALA A 68 16.01 1.75 -1.06
C ALA A 68 15.82 2.33 -2.46
N VAL A 69 16.39 1.69 -3.49
CA VAL A 69 16.16 2.08 -4.89
C VAL A 69 15.02 1.23 -5.47
N LYS A 70 14.08 1.88 -6.15
CA LYS A 70 12.97 1.23 -6.84
C LYS A 70 13.42 0.53 -8.12
N ASP A 71 13.05 -0.74 -8.27
CA ASP A 71 13.29 -1.48 -9.52
C ASP A 71 12.45 -0.94 -10.69
N THR A 72 11.32 -0.29 -10.40
CA THR A 72 10.35 0.19 -11.41
C THR A 72 10.84 1.43 -12.15
N ASN A 73 11.29 2.45 -11.42
CA ASN A 73 11.65 3.77 -11.97
C ASN A 73 13.07 4.24 -11.57
N GLY A 74 13.79 3.48 -10.75
CA GLY A 74 15.14 3.82 -10.29
C GLY A 74 15.18 4.92 -9.21
N GLU A 75 14.03 5.37 -8.71
CA GLU A 75 13.97 6.39 -7.67
C GLU A 75 14.39 5.85 -6.31
N THR A 76 14.93 6.71 -5.47
CA THR A 76 15.38 6.33 -4.12
C THR A 76 14.31 6.72 -3.11
N ILE A 77 13.82 5.73 -2.39
CA ILE A 77 12.94 5.86 -1.23
C ILE A 77 13.82 6.17 -0.01
N HIS A 78 13.46 7.23 0.70
CA HIS A 78 14.05 7.63 1.97
C HIS A 78 12.98 7.65 3.06
N THR A 79 13.22 6.94 4.15
CA THR A 79 12.30 6.92 5.30
C THR A 79 12.99 7.38 6.56
N ASN A 80 12.31 8.20 7.35
CA ASN A 80 12.85 8.77 8.58
C ASN A 80 12.90 7.74 9.73
N SER A 81 13.37 8.19 10.89
CA SER A 81 13.52 7.37 12.10
C SER A 81 12.21 6.87 12.68
N ASP A 82 11.09 7.50 12.34
CA ASP A 82 9.74 7.07 12.70
C ASP A 82 9.10 6.15 11.65
N GLY A 83 9.75 5.93 10.49
CA GLY A 83 9.20 5.14 9.38
C GLY A 83 8.11 5.90 8.61
N LEU A 84 8.34 7.17 8.33
CA LEU A 84 7.57 8.00 7.39
C LEU A 84 8.40 8.23 6.13
N LEU A 85 7.74 8.29 4.97
CA LEU A 85 8.39 8.67 3.70
C LEU A 85 8.52 10.20 3.64
N ASP A 86 9.38 10.73 4.49
CA ASP A 86 9.50 12.16 4.75
C ASP A 86 10.84 12.48 5.45
N ARG A 87 11.08 13.76 5.73
CA ARG A 87 12.17 14.23 6.59
C ARG A 87 11.92 13.92 8.07
N GLU A 88 12.90 14.19 8.90
CA GLU A 88 12.77 14.07 10.36
C GLU A 88 11.90 15.20 10.94
N TYR A 89 11.09 14.86 11.94
CA TYR A 89 10.26 15.79 12.70
C TYR A 89 10.36 15.51 14.20
N ASP A 90 10.64 16.53 15.01
CA ASP A 90 10.61 16.39 16.46
C ASP A 90 9.18 16.19 16.95
N LYS A 91 8.93 15.29 17.90
CA LYS A 91 7.59 15.15 18.53
C LYS A 91 7.15 16.44 19.24
N THR A 92 8.10 17.28 19.66
CA THR A 92 7.84 18.61 20.22
C THR A 92 8.16 19.69 19.19
N PRO A 93 7.17 20.45 18.70
CA PRO A 93 7.43 21.52 17.73
C PRO A 93 8.21 22.67 18.33
N LEU A 94 8.93 23.41 17.47
CA LEU A 94 9.40 24.74 17.80
C LEU A 94 8.23 25.68 18.09
N ALA A 95 8.45 26.67 18.96
CA ALA A 95 7.41 27.63 19.32
C ALA A 95 6.93 28.40 18.08
N GLY A 96 5.61 28.41 17.86
CA GLY A 96 4.98 29.09 16.73
C GLY A 96 4.88 28.26 15.44
N THR A 97 5.40 27.03 15.42
CA THR A 97 5.20 26.09 14.32
C THR A 97 3.73 25.69 14.25
N PHE A 98 3.15 25.73 13.04
CA PHE A 98 1.82 25.17 12.76
C PHE A 98 1.98 23.77 12.16
N ARG A 99 1.36 22.75 12.75
CA ARG A 99 1.51 21.37 12.29
C ARG A 99 0.29 20.84 11.55
N VAL A 100 0.56 20.19 10.42
CA VAL A 100 -0.41 19.49 9.61
C VAL A 100 -0.03 18.02 9.53
N ALA A 101 -0.91 17.13 9.98
CA ALA A 101 -0.79 15.71 9.67
C ALA A 101 -1.50 15.44 8.34
N VAL A 102 -0.82 14.81 7.40
CA VAL A 102 -1.41 14.42 6.11
C VAL A 102 -1.59 12.91 6.10
N LEU A 103 -2.85 12.47 6.13
CA LEU A 103 -3.25 11.06 6.05
C LEU A 103 -3.67 10.75 4.62
N GLY A 104 -3.41 9.53 4.16
CA GLY A 104 -3.88 9.06 2.88
C GLY A 104 -3.23 7.75 2.47
N ASP A 105 -3.41 7.40 1.20
CA ASP A 105 -2.87 6.19 0.59
C ASP A 105 -1.53 6.45 -0.13
N SER A 106 -1.30 5.78 -1.27
CA SER A 106 -0.10 5.94 -2.09
C SER A 106 0.02 7.31 -2.75
N PHE A 107 -1.08 8.02 -3.01
CA PHE A 107 -1.04 9.38 -3.53
C PHE A 107 -0.42 10.34 -2.51
N THR A 108 -0.74 10.13 -1.23
CA THR A 108 -0.17 10.91 -0.13
C THR A 108 1.23 10.45 0.21
N ALA A 109 1.50 9.14 0.13
CA ALA A 109 2.85 8.63 0.35
C ALA A 109 3.86 9.25 -0.62
N GLY A 110 3.46 9.61 -1.85
CA GLY A 110 4.34 10.30 -2.80
C GLY A 110 5.37 9.38 -3.45
N GLU A 111 5.16 8.07 -3.39
CA GLU A 111 6.11 7.05 -3.83
C GLU A 111 6.54 7.19 -5.31
N GLU A 112 5.71 7.77 -6.17
CA GLU A 112 5.93 7.88 -7.63
C GLU A 112 6.55 9.21 -8.07
N VAL A 113 6.92 10.07 -7.12
CA VAL A 113 7.60 11.33 -7.38
C VAL A 113 8.83 11.47 -6.46
N LYS A 114 9.74 12.37 -6.83
CA LYS A 114 10.89 12.69 -5.99
C LYS A 114 10.47 13.52 -4.77
N ASP A 115 11.20 13.34 -3.68
CA ASP A 115 11.16 14.19 -2.49
C ASP A 115 11.05 15.67 -2.88
N GLY A 116 10.04 16.35 -2.33
CA GLY A 116 9.74 17.76 -2.59
C GLY A 116 8.77 18.02 -3.73
N HIS A 117 8.35 16.99 -4.48
CA HIS A 117 7.37 17.11 -5.58
C HIS A 117 6.01 16.54 -5.21
N GLU A 118 5.84 16.01 -4.00
CA GLU A 118 4.55 15.63 -3.44
C GLU A 118 3.71 16.87 -3.17
N PHE A 119 2.38 16.77 -3.34
CA PHE A 119 1.50 17.93 -3.14
C PHE A 119 1.64 18.57 -1.75
N HIS A 120 1.89 17.77 -0.71
CA HIS A 120 2.04 18.27 0.66
C HIS A 120 3.39 18.92 0.93
N ALA A 121 4.45 18.48 0.25
CA ALA A 121 5.76 19.13 0.32
C ALA A 121 5.71 20.51 -0.36
N LEU A 122 5.00 20.60 -1.49
CA LEU A 122 4.73 21.87 -2.18
C LEU A 122 3.90 22.83 -1.30
N TRP A 123 2.93 22.32 -0.52
CA TRP A 123 2.22 23.11 0.49
C TRP A 123 3.14 23.60 1.60
N GLU A 124 3.98 22.73 2.15
CA GLU A 124 4.93 23.08 3.22
C GLU A 124 5.85 24.23 2.80
N GLU A 125 6.48 24.13 1.63
CA GLU A 125 7.38 25.16 1.11
C GLU A 125 6.67 26.51 0.97
N GLU A 126 5.55 26.52 0.24
CA GLU A 126 4.87 27.77 -0.12
C GLU A 126 4.17 28.41 1.09
N LEU A 127 3.54 27.62 1.97
CA LEU A 127 2.87 28.16 3.16
C LEU A 127 3.88 28.63 4.20
N THR A 128 5.00 27.93 4.39
CA THR A 128 6.09 28.43 5.25
C THR A 128 6.60 29.79 4.75
N ARG A 129 6.75 29.94 3.44
CA ARG A 129 7.14 31.21 2.80
C ARG A 129 6.09 32.30 3.01
N ARG A 130 4.81 32.02 2.78
CA ARG A 130 3.70 33.00 2.91
C ARG A 130 3.45 33.43 4.36
N PHE A 131 3.61 32.52 5.32
CA PHE A 131 3.40 32.82 6.74
C PHE A 131 4.64 33.41 7.43
N GLN A 132 5.83 33.31 6.82
CA GLN A 132 7.10 33.68 7.43
C GLN A 132 7.33 32.99 8.79
N HIS A 133 6.74 31.81 8.96
CA HIS A 133 6.80 30.97 10.14
C HIS A 133 6.74 29.50 9.70
N PRO A 134 7.36 28.56 10.44
CA PRO A 134 7.33 27.14 10.08
C PRO A 134 5.89 26.61 10.01
N VAL A 135 5.56 25.99 8.88
CA VAL A 135 4.38 25.15 8.72
C VAL A 135 4.86 23.77 8.33
N GLU A 136 4.65 22.78 9.19
CA GLU A 136 5.13 21.41 8.98
C GLU A 136 3.98 20.54 8.45
N PHE A 137 4.13 19.97 7.27
CA PHE A 137 3.24 18.95 6.71
C PHE A 137 3.91 17.59 6.85
N ILE A 138 3.44 16.80 7.82
CA ILE A 138 4.03 15.51 8.15
C ILE A 138 3.27 14.42 7.39
N ASN A 139 3.99 13.70 6.53
CA ASN A 139 3.43 12.65 5.69
C ASN A 139 3.20 11.34 6.47
N PHE A 140 1.93 10.96 6.64
CA PHE A 140 1.51 9.66 7.17
C PHE A 140 0.85 8.78 6.10
N GLY A 141 0.98 9.15 4.83
CA GLY A 141 0.46 8.40 3.70
C GLY A 141 1.15 7.05 3.56
N VAL A 142 0.39 6.01 3.24
CA VAL A 142 0.95 4.67 2.99
C VAL A 142 0.20 3.99 1.85
N GLY A 143 0.93 3.54 0.83
CA GLY A 143 0.31 2.87 -0.30
C GLY A 143 -0.52 1.62 0.07
N GLY A 144 -1.77 1.59 -0.41
CA GLY A 144 -2.70 0.46 -0.23
C GLY A 144 -3.49 0.47 1.08
N ILE A 145 -3.61 1.63 1.73
CA ILE A 145 -4.52 1.82 2.87
C ILE A 145 -5.71 2.68 2.46
N GLY A 146 -6.70 2.81 3.33
CA GLY A 146 -7.82 3.74 3.18
C GLY A 146 -8.36 4.15 4.56
N PRO A 147 -9.51 4.83 4.65
CA PRO A 147 -10.01 5.47 5.88
C PRO A 147 -10.06 4.58 7.12
N TRP A 148 -10.27 3.27 6.96
CA TRP A 148 -10.18 2.32 8.07
C TRP A 148 -8.81 2.36 8.77
N LYS A 149 -7.73 2.28 7.98
CA LYS A 149 -6.35 2.25 8.47
C LYS A 149 -5.82 3.65 8.71
N GLU A 150 -6.26 4.67 7.98
CA GLU A 150 -5.86 6.06 8.21
C GLU A 150 -6.35 6.58 9.56
N LEU A 151 -7.55 6.21 9.99
CA LEU A 151 -8.03 6.47 11.35
C LEU A 151 -7.14 5.78 12.40
N GLN A 152 -6.72 4.53 12.15
CA GLN A 152 -5.78 3.84 13.04
C GLN A 152 -4.40 4.51 13.05
N THR A 153 -3.91 4.99 11.89
CA THR A 153 -2.65 5.73 11.76
C THR A 153 -2.71 7.05 12.51
N TYR A 154 -3.84 7.77 12.46
CA TYR A 154 -4.03 8.97 13.26
C TYR A 154 -3.90 8.66 14.75
N HIS A 155 -4.68 7.68 15.22
CA HIS A 155 -4.76 7.28 16.61
C HIS A 155 -3.42 6.80 17.17
N LEU A 156 -2.69 5.99 16.41
CA LEU A 156 -1.50 5.30 16.89
C LEU A 156 -0.20 6.07 16.62
N ARG A 157 -0.19 7.00 15.65
CA ARG A 157 1.05 7.68 15.21
C ARG A 157 0.87 9.19 15.10
N ALA A 158 -0.07 9.67 14.28
CA ALA A 158 -0.09 11.08 13.90
C ALA A 158 -0.37 12.02 15.09
N ARG A 159 -1.25 11.62 16.01
CA ARG A 159 -1.59 12.44 17.19
C ARG A 159 -0.41 12.74 18.10
N GLU A 160 0.64 11.92 18.11
CA GLU A 160 1.84 12.16 18.90
C GLU A 160 2.57 13.45 18.50
N TYR A 161 2.42 13.87 17.24
CA TYR A 161 3.03 15.11 16.73
C TYR A 161 2.19 16.35 17.03
N LYS A 162 1.02 16.19 17.66
CA LYS A 162 0.09 17.26 18.05
C LYS A 162 -0.25 18.19 16.87
N PRO A 163 -0.81 17.65 15.78
CA PRO A 163 -1.17 18.46 14.62
C PRO A 163 -2.27 19.48 14.98
N ASP A 164 -2.10 20.74 14.55
CA ASP A 164 -3.17 21.74 14.60
C ASP A 164 -4.25 21.43 13.53
N LEU A 165 -3.84 20.83 12.41
CA LEU A 165 -4.70 20.46 11.29
C LEU A 165 -4.43 19.01 10.88
N THR A 166 -5.46 18.25 10.58
CA THR A 166 -5.33 16.95 9.92
C THR A 166 -6.01 17.04 8.56
N VAL A 167 -5.26 16.76 7.51
CA VAL A 167 -5.78 16.63 6.14
C VAL A 167 -5.83 15.15 5.82
N LEU A 168 -7.03 14.64 5.53
CA LEU A 168 -7.21 13.32 4.96
C LEU A 168 -7.37 13.47 3.44
N ALA A 169 -6.43 12.94 2.67
CA ALA A 169 -6.44 12.89 1.22
C ALA A 169 -7.01 11.53 0.75
N MET A 170 -8.32 11.51 0.50
CA MET A 170 -9.11 10.32 0.19
C MET A 170 -9.18 10.07 -1.32
N TYR A 171 -8.78 8.87 -1.74
CA TYR A 171 -8.82 8.42 -3.13
C TYR A 171 -9.95 7.41 -3.33
N TRP A 172 -10.99 7.79 -4.07
CA TRP A 172 -12.26 7.04 -4.08
C TRP A 172 -12.20 5.64 -4.66
N GLU A 173 -11.17 5.27 -5.42
CA GLU A 173 -11.10 3.92 -5.98
C GLU A 173 -10.79 2.89 -4.90
N ASN A 174 -9.59 2.93 -4.34
CA ASN A 174 -9.12 1.89 -3.42
C ASN A 174 -9.63 2.12 -1.99
N ASP A 175 -9.95 3.35 -1.56
CA ASP A 175 -10.29 3.64 -0.17
C ASP A 175 -11.56 2.94 0.33
N PHE A 176 -12.51 2.71 -0.59
CA PHE A 176 -13.73 1.98 -0.31
C PHE A 176 -13.41 0.50 -0.07
N ASP A 177 -12.70 -0.16 -0.99
CA ASP A 177 -12.35 -1.57 -0.83
C ASP A 177 -11.34 -1.78 0.32
N ASN A 178 -10.35 -0.90 0.45
CA ASN A 178 -9.37 -0.91 1.54
C ASN A 178 -10.02 -0.69 2.91
N SER A 179 -11.20 -0.08 2.99
CA SER A 179 -11.95 0.04 4.24
C SER A 179 -12.95 -1.09 4.43
N TYR A 180 -13.76 -1.39 3.42
CA TYR A 180 -14.83 -2.36 3.49
C TYR A 180 -14.29 -3.80 3.62
N SER A 181 -13.24 -4.16 2.88
CA SER A 181 -12.60 -5.47 3.00
C SER A 181 -12.00 -5.72 4.39
N LYS A 182 -11.57 -4.67 5.09
CA LYS A 182 -11.04 -4.73 6.47
C LYS A 182 -12.15 -4.95 7.47
N PHE A 183 -13.23 -4.20 7.32
CA PHE A 183 -14.46 -4.36 8.09
C PHE A 183 -15.04 -5.78 7.95
N MET A 184 -15.18 -6.27 6.72
CA MET A 184 -15.74 -7.60 6.43
C MET A 184 -14.87 -8.76 6.94
N ARG A 185 -13.56 -8.55 7.02
CA ARG A 185 -12.63 -9.52 7.64
C ARG A 185 -12.67 -9.52 9.16
N GLY A 186 -13.39 -8.59 9.78
CA GLY A 186 -13.43 -8.44 11.24
C GLY A 186 -12.08 -8.05 11.83
N GLU A 187 -11.28 -7.26 11.11
CA GLU A 187 -10.07 -6.68 11.68
C GLU A 187 -10.41 -5.76 12.88
N PRO A 188 -9.45 -5.48 13.78
CA PRO A 188 -9.69 -4.60 14.93
C PRO A 188 -10.35 -3.29 14.51
N ASN A 189 -11.52 -3.03 15.09
CA ASN A 189 -12.43 -1.99 14.64
C ASN A 189 -12.11 -0.62 15.28
N PRO A 190 -11.62 0.36 14.50
CA PRO A 190 -11.31 1.69 15.03
C PRO A 190 -12.56 2.48 15.45
N LEU A 191 -13.75 2.17 14.91
CA LEU A 191 -15.00 2.79 15.37
C LEU A 191 -15.37 2.40 16.80
N LYS A 192 -14.78 1.31 17.31
CA LYS A 192 -15.00 0.77 18.66
C LYS A 192 -13.78 0.92 19.56
N ASP A 193 -12.77 1.68 19.11
CA ASP A 193 -11.49 1.83 19.81
C ASP A 193 -10.77 0.49 20.08
N GLU A 194 -10.95 -0.48 19.17
CA GLU A 194 -10.30 -1.78 19.27
C GLU A 194 -8.85 -1.68 18.76
N TYR A 195 -7.92 -1.41 19.68
CA TYR A 195 -6.47 -1.41 19.43
C TYR A 195 -5.67 -2.47 20.22
N PRO A 196 -6.17 -3.71 20.45
CA PRO A 196 -5.41 -4.69 21.21
C PRO A 196 -4.19 -5.19 20.42
N VAL A 197 -3.04 -5.30 21.09
CA VAL A 197 -1.83 -5.99 20.57
C VAL A 197 -1.45 -7.14 21.52
N GLU A 198 -2.46 -7.87 21.99
CA GLU A 198 -2.27 -8.82 23.10
C GLU A 198 -2.19 -10.28 22.66
N SER A 199 -2.53 -10.59 21.41
CA SER A 199 -2.53 -11.98 20.94
C SER A 199 -1.10 -12.46 20.64
N PHE A 200 -0.67 -13.51 21.33
CA PHE A 200 0.58 -14.23 21.02
C PHE A 200 0.65 -14.65 19.54
N LEU A 201 -0.50 -15.01 18.94
CA LEU A 201 -0.55 -15.39 17.53
C LEU A 201 -0.21 -14.22 16.59
N GLU A 202 -0.70 -13.02 16.89
CA GLU A 202 -0.40 -11.82 16.10
C GLU A 202 1.08 -11.44 16.23
N GLN A 203 1.62 -11.50 17.46
CA GLN A 203 3.06 -11.29 17.69
C GLN A 203 3.91 -12.33 16.94
N ALA A 204 3.52 -13.60 16.96
CA ALA A 204 4.20 -14.65 16.20
C ALA A 204 4.11 -14.42 14.68
N GLN A 205 2.98 -13.92 14.17
CA GLN A 205 2.83 -13.55 12.76
C GLN A 205 3.74 -12.38 12.38
N VAL A 206 3.84 -11.35 13.23
CA VAL A 206 4.75 -10.22 13.04
C VAL A 206 6.19 -10.73 13.02
N ILE A 207 6.64 -11.48 14.03
CA ILE A 207 7.98 -12.07 14.08
C ILE A 207 8.27 -12.88 12.81
N ARG A 208 7.33 -13.71 12.37
CA ARG A 208 7.47 -14.51 11.14
C ARG A 208 7.60 -13.62 9.91
N LYS A 209 6.75 -12.61 9.74
CA LYS A 209 6.79 -11.69 8.59
C LYS A 209 8.07 -10.87 8.59
N SER A 210 8.50 -10.34 9.73
CA SER A 210 9.78 -9.64 9.90
C SER A 210 10.97 -10.53 9.60
N PHE A 211 10.96 -11.80 10.04
CA PHE A 211 12.00 -12.76 9.72
C PHE A 211 12.05 -13.08 8.21
N ASN A 212 10.89 -13.29 7.58
CA ASN A 212 10.82 -13.52 6.13
C ASN A 212 11.29 -12.30 5.32
N GLN A 213 10.97 -11.09 5.80
CA GLN A 213 11.47 -9.85 5.20
C GLN A 213 12.99 -9.73 5.38
N TRP A 214 13.51 -10.05 6.56
CA TRP A 214 14.95 -10.09 6.81
C TRP A 214 15.65 -11.08 5.86
N LEU A 215 15.10 -12.28 5.69
CA LEU A 215 15.61 -13.26 4.73
C LEU A 215 15.58 -12.72 3.31
N TRP A 216 14.49 -12.07 2.90
CA TRP A 216 14.43 -11.43 1.59
C TRP A 216 15.50 -10.36 1.41
N ASN A 217 15.70 -9.50 2.39
CA ASN A 217 16.63 -8.37 2.29
C ASN A 217 18.10 -8.80 2.44
N ASN A 218 18.38 -9.94 3.06
CA ASN A 218 19.74 -10.34 3.43
C ASN A 218 20.21 -11.67 2.83
N VAL A 219 19.37 -12.47 2.17
CA VAL A 219 19.76 -13.82 1.68
C VAL A 219 19.37 -14.00 0.21
N SER A 220 20.36 -14.02 -0.68
CA SER A 220 20.15 -14.18 -2.13
C SER A 220 19.53 -15.52 -2.49
N LEU A 221 19.89 -16.59 -1.77
CA LEU A 221 19.31 -17.93 -1.93
C LEU A 221 17.82 -17.94 -1.59
N TYR A 222 17.40 -17.20 -0.56
CA TYR A 222 15.99 -17.07 -0.21
C TYR A 222 15.22 -16.31 -1.30
N GLN A 223 15.77 -15.20 -1.82
CA GLN A 223 15.18 -14.48 -2.95
C GLN A 223 15.10 -15.37 -4.20
N PHE A 224 16.16 -16.12 -4.51
CA PHE A 224 16.24 -17.00 -5.67
C PHE A 224 15.17 -18.09 -5.63
N THR A 225 15.06 -18.78 -4.51
CA THR A 225 14.02 -19.81 -4.32
C THR A 225 12.61 -19.22 -4.40
N HIS A 226 12.38 -18.01 -3.91
CA HIS A 226 11.03 -17.40 -4.01
C HIS A 226 10.69 -16.83 -5.39
N THR A 227 11.67 -16.49 -6.21
CA THR A 227 11.43 -15.76 -7.49
C THR A 227 11.68 -16.60 -8.74
N ARG A 228 12.55 -17.61 -8.65
CA ARG A 228 13.00 -18.41 -9.80
C ARG A 228 12.75 -19.90 -9.64
N TYR A 229 12.25 -20.37 -8.49
CA TYR A 229 11.85 -21.78 -8.31
C TYR A 229 10.85 -22.22 -9.38
N HIS A 230 9.80 -21.44 -9.65
CA HIS A 230 8.82 -21.80 -10.69
C HIS A 230 9.40 -21.81 -12.11
N MET A 231 10.39 -20.96 -12.41
CA MET A 231 11.10 -21.01 -13.70
C MET A 231 12.00 -22.24 -13.80
N LEU A 232 12.72 -22.58 -12.73
CA LEU A 232 13.55 -23.78 -12.67
C LEU A 232 12.70 -25.05 -12.69
N GLU A 233 11.58 -25.07 -11.98
CA GLU A 233 10.58 -26.14 -11.99
C GLU A 233 10.05 -26.33 -13.41
N HIS A 234 9.67 -25.25 -14.09
CA HIS A 234 9.22 -25.32 -15.47
C HIS A 234 10.32 -25.79 -16.44
N GLN A 235 11.56 -25.29 -16.31
CA GLN A 235 12.71 -25.73 -17.12
C GLN A 235 13.10 -27.18 -16.85
N PHE A 236 13.09 -27.60 -15.59
CA PHE A 236 13.34 -28.97 -15.19
C PHE A 236 12.24 -29.89 -15.74
N HIS A 237 10.97 -29.50 -15.60
CA HIS A 237 9.87 -30.21 -16.25
C HIS A 237 10.06 -30.30 -17.75
N GLN A 238 10.55 -29.24 -18.42
CA GLN A 238 10.87 -29.27 -19.85
C GLN A 238 12.04 -30.21 -20.19
N TRP A 239 13.16 -30.16 -19.46
CA TRP A 239 14.30 -31.05 -19.66
C TRP A 239 13.99 -32.53 -19.45
N PHE A 240 12.99 -32.83 -18.60
CA PHE A 240 12.51 -34.18 -18.35
C PHE A 240 11.12 -34.43 -18.93
N ARG A 241 10.68 -33.65 -19.94
CA ARG A 241 9.46 -33.99 -20.69
C ARG A 241 9.72 -35.30 -21.43
N PRO A 242 8.81 -36.29 -21.32
CA PRO A 242 8.87 -37.47 -22.18
C PRO A 242 8.77 -37.04 -23.65
N GLU A 243 9.57 -37.65 -24.54
CA GLU A 243 9.65 -37.32 -25.98
C GLU A 243 8.27 -37.23 -26.66
N TRP A 244 7.27 -38.00 -26.21
CA TRP A 244 5.92 -37.98 -26.76
C TRP A 244 5.09 -36.71 -26.44
N ARG A 245 5.59 -35.82 -25.57
CA ARG A 245 4.99 -34.49 -25.27
C ARG A 245 5.75 -33.32 -25.89
N GLU A 246 6.81 -33.57 -26.65
CA GLU A 246 7.43 -32.52 -27.47
C GLU A 246 6.45 -32.16 -28.59
N VAL A 247 6.05 -30.88 -28.65
CA VAL A 247 5.26 -30.40 -29.79
C VAL A 247 6.21 -30.41 -30.99
N PRO A 248 5.93 -31.16 -32.06
CA PRO A 248 6.78 -31.16 -33.25
C PRO A 248 6.95 -29.71 -33.74
N ASP A 249 8.16 -29.32 -34.15
CA ASP A 249 8.47 -27.95 -34.64
C ASP A 249 7.53 -27.46 -35.75
N GLN A 250 6.73 -28.35 -36.34
CA GLN A 250 5.71 -28.05 -37.34
C GLN A 250 4.42 -27.39 -36.80
N VAL A 251 4.29 -27.16 -35.48
CA VAL A 251 3.14 -26.42 -34.89
C VAL A 251 3.55 -25.06 -34.33
N ARG A 252 4.78 -24.57 -34.58
CA ARG A 252 5.02 -23.13 -34.44
C ARG A 252 4.36 -22.44 -35.63
N PRO A 253 3.32 -21.62 -35.46
CA PRO A 253 2.85 -20.82 -36.57
C PRO A 253 4.02 -19.94 -37.03
N ALA A 254 4.24 -19.89 -38.34
CA ALA A 254 5.16 -18.92 -38.92
C ALA A 254 4.80 -17.52 -38.39
N PRO A 255 5.76 -16.60 -38.19
CA PRO A 255 5.44 -15.24 -37.80
C PRO A 255 4.43 -14.69 -38.79
N GLU A 256 3.21 -14.46 -38.33
CA GLU A 256 2.13 -13.99 -39.18
C GLU A 256 2.52 -12.62 -39.70
N THR A 257 2.78 -12.52 -41.01
CA THR A 257 2.63 -11.25 -41.69
C THR A 257 1.18 -10.79 -41.49
N PRO A 258 0.94 -9.53 -41.09
CA PRO A 258 -0.40 -9.07 -40.76
C PRO A 258 -1.30 -9.22 -41.98
N SER A 259 -2.29 -10.11 -41.87
CA SER A 259 -3.33 -10.26 -42.88
C SER A 259 -4.30 -9.08 -42.72
N PRO A 260 -4.60 -8.29 -43.76
CA PRO A 260 -5.42 -7.07 -43.64
C PRO A 260 -6.93 -7.35 -43.54
N THR A 261 -7.33 -8.51 -43.03
CA THR A 261 -8.75 -8.92 -42.96
C THR A 261 -9.06 -9.69 -41.69
N ALA A 262 -8.96 -9.02 -40.54
CA ALA A 262 -9.69 -9.41 -39.34
C ALA A 262 -10.95 -8.55 -39.26
N GLN A 263 -12.12 -9.17 -39.45
CA GLN A 263 -13.41 -8.57 -39.11
C GLN A 263 -13.48 -8.43 -37.58
N PRO A 264 -14.10 -7.38 -37.03
CA PRO A 264 -14.21 -7.19 -35.59
C PRO A 264 -15.01 -8.34 -34.96
N VAL A 265 -14.45 -8.94 -33.90
CA VAL A 265 -15.17 -9.91 -33.07
C VAL A 265 -16.26 -9.15 -32.32
N SER A 266 -17.50 -9.61 -32.42
CA SER A 266 -18.62 -9.02 -31.68
C SER A 266 -18.50 -9.36 -30.20
N LEU A 267 -18.91 -8.43 -29.33
CA LEU A 267 -18.90 -8.57 -27.86
C LEU A 267 -19.84 -9.68 -27.33
N GLU A 268 -20.51 -10.44 -28.21
CA GLU A 268 -21.53 -11.42 -27.86
C GLU A 268 -20.98 -12.86 -27.70
N ASP A 269 -19.69 -13.10 -27.98
CA ASP A 269 -19.07 -14.45 -27.96
C ASP A 269 -18.24 -14.78 -26.71
N ILE A 270 -18.34 -13.99 -25.63
CA ILE A 270 -17.70 -14.31 -24.33
C ILE A 270 -18.65 -15.21 -23.51
N ASP A 271 -18.24 -16.45 -23.28
CA ASP A 271 -18.99 -17.52 -22.60
C ASP A 271 -19.18 -17.26 -21.09
N ASN A 272 -20.45 -17.21 -20.63
CA ASN A 272 -20.91 -16.77 -19.30
C ASN A 272 -21.26 -17.93 -18.33
N ASP A 273 -20.55 -19.08 -18.39
CA ASP A 273 -21.00 -20.31 -17.72
C ASP A 273 -20.65 -20.43 -16.20
N LEU A 274 -20.11 -19.39 -15.57
CA LEU A 274 -19.87 -19.37 -14.10
C LEU A 274 -21.16 -19.18 -13.27
N ILE A 275 -22.18 -18.53 -13.85
CA ILE A 275 -23.45 -18.19 -13.21
C ILE A 275 -24.29 -19.43 -12.84
N LYS A 276 -24.14 -20.54 -13.59
CA LYS A 276 -24.89 -21.78 -13.33
C LYS A 276 -24.39 -22.55 -12.10
N LYS A 277 -23.18 -22.29 -11.62
CA LYS A 277 -22.54 -23.10 -10.58
C LYS A 277 -22.94 -22.71 -9.15
N TYR A 278 -23.48 -21.50 -8.94
CA TYR A 278 -23.83 -20.97 -7.61
C TYR A 278 -25.13 -20.15 -7.63
N PRO A 279 -26.30 -20.72 -7.29
CA PRO A 279 -27.54 -19.95 -7.24
C PRO A 279 -27.64 -19.10 -5.95
N PRO A 280 -28.10 -17.83 -6.03
CA PRO A 280 -28.23 -16.95 -4.86
C PRO A 280 -29.40 -17.35 -3.94
N LEU A 281 -29.22 -17.14 -2.63
CA LEU A 281 -30.20 -17.41 -1.58
C LEU A 281 -31.39 -16.44 -1.64
N PRO A 282 -32.63 -16.89 -1.32
CA PRO A 282 -33.82 -16.07 -1.49
C PRO A 282 -34.11 -15.18 -0.27
N GLY A 283 -34.40 -13.90 -0.52
CA GLY A 283 -35.24 -13.08 0.37
C GLY A 283 -34.75 -11.66 0.67
N ILE A 284 -34.99 -10.75 -0.30
CA ILE A 284 -35.19 -9.28 -0.26
C ILE A 284 -34.24 -8.54 -1.23
N PRO A 285 -34.75 -7.87 -2.29
CA PRO A 285 -33.91 -7.18 -3.28
C PRO A 285 -33.73 -5.67 -2.93
N PRO A 286 -32.52 -5.10 -3.07
CA PRO A 286 -32.33 -3.65 -3.05
C PRO A 286 -32.74 -3.02 -4.39
N LYS A 287 -33.27 -1.80 -4.36
CA LYS A 287 -34.05 -1.16 -5.44
C LYS A 287 -33.26 -0.76 -6.71
N SER A 288 -31.94 -0.93 -6.78
CA SER A 288 -31.16 -0.41 -7.92
C SER A 288 -29.86 -1.18 -8.22
N ARG A 289 -29.71 -2.44 -7.77
CA ARG A 289 -28.51 -3.24 -8.10
C ARG A 289 -28.65 -3.88 -9.50
N PRO A 290 -27.72 -3.65 -10.45
CA PRO A 290 -27.65 -4.44 -11.68
C PRO A 290 -27.33 -5.91 -11.34
N LYS A 291 -27.95 -6.84 -12.07
CA LYS A 291 -28.02 -8.27 -11.73
C LYS A 291 -26.71 -9.06 -11.84
N ASP A 292 -25.64 -8.48 -12.39
CA ASP A 292 -24.54 -9.26 -12.96
C ASP A 292 -23.20 -9.18 -12.20
N ASN A 293 -23.10 -8.38 -11.13
CA ASN A 293 -21.85 -8.23 -10.33
C ASN A 293 -21.85 -9.11 -9.07
N LEU A 294 -21.66 -10.43 -9.24
CA LEU A 294 -21.70 -11.42 -8.14
C LEU A 294 -20.34 -11.98 -7.69
N GLU A 295 -19.20 -11.49 -8.22
CA GLU A 295 -17.87 -12.05 -7.87
C GLU A 295 -16.83 -11.03 -7.34
N THR A 296 -17.18 -9.75 -7.18
CA THR A 296 -16.30 -8.76 -6.53
C THR A 296 -17.03 -8.07 -5.37
N SER A 297 -16.27 -7.69 -4.34
CA SER A 297 -16.71 -6.94 -3.15
C SER A 297 -17.17 -5.50 -3.46
N LEU A 298 -17.72 -5.24 -4.63
CA LEU A 298 -18.20 -3.92 -5.02
C LEU A 298 -19.57 -3.68 -4.41
N ASP A 299 -19.54 -3.23 -3.17
CA ASP A 299 -20.49 -2.23 -2.75
C ASP A 299 -20.07 -0.90 -3.40
N ASP A 300 -21.02 -0.25 -4.02
CA ASP A 300 -20.73 0.60 -5.16
C ASP A 300 -20.36 2.04 -4.72
N PRO A 301 -19.14 2.56 -5.02
CA PRO A 301 -18.81 3.96 -4.75
C PRO A 301 -19.74 4.93 -5.52
N TRP A 302 -20.47 4.46 -6.54
CA TRP A 302 -21.46 5.27 -7.27
C TRP A 302 -22.72 5.61 -6.43
N PHE A 303 -23.06 4.83 -5.39
CA PHE A 303 -24.32 5.04 -4.64
C PHE A 303 -24.07 5.51 -3.21
N PHE A 304 -24.35 6.79 -2.93
CA PHE A 304 -24.10 7.39 -1.61
C PHE A 304 -24.83 6.68 -0.46
N ASP A 305 -25.91 5.94 -0.71
CA ASP A 305 -26.65 5.17 0.28
C ASP A 305 -26.14 3.72 0.48
N SER A 306 -25.00 3.35 -0.12
CA SER A 306 -24.37 2.03 0.06
C SER A 306 -23.78 1.81 1.47
N ASP A 307 -23.55 0.54 1.83
CA ASP A 307 -22.95 0.18 3.12
C ASP A 307 -21.49 0.65 3.23
N ALA A 308 -20.74 0.64 2.11
CA ALA A 308 -19.39 1.16 2.05
C ALA A 308 -19.37 2.67 2.31
N TRP A 309 -20.28 3.43 1.71
CA TRP A 309 -20.44 4.85 2.03
C TRP A 309 -20.87 5.09 3.48
N ASP A 310 -21.73 4.24 4.05
CA ASP A 310 -22.10 4.31 5.46
C ASP A 310 -20.90 4.06 6.39
N LEU A 311 -20.05 3.09 6.05
CA LEU A 311 -18.80 2.83 6.75
C LEU A 311 -17.85 4.03 6.67
N ILE A 312 -17.62 4.58 5.46
CA ILE A 312 -16.76 5.75 5.25
C ILE A 312 -17.25 6.93 6.08
N ARG A 313 -18.55 7.25 6.04
CA ARG A 313 -19.12 8.33 6.87
C ARG A 313 -18.84 8.14 8.35
N LYS A 314 -19.00 6.92 8.88
CA LYS A 314 -18.72 6.63 10.30
C LYS A 314 -17.24 6.80 10.64
N LEU A 315 -16.35 6.35 9.75
CA LEU A 315 -14.90 6.50 9.92
C LEU A 315 -14.49 7.97 9.94
N LEU A 316 -15.03 8.79 9.03
CA LEU A 316 -14.76 10.22 8.97
C LEU A 316 -15.27 10.97 10.22
N LEU A 317 -16.45 10.62 10.72
CA LEU A 317 -16.99 11.22 11.96
C LEU A 317 -16.16 10.83 13.19
N LYS A 318 -15.69 9.58 13.25
CA LYS A 318 -14.81 9.11 14.32
C LYS A 318 -13.43 9.78 14.24
N LEU A 319 -12.84 9.91 13.05
CA LEU A 319 -11.59 10.64 12.84
C LEU A 319 -11.73 12.11 13.26
N LYS A 320 -12.81 12.77 12.86
CA LYS A 320 -13.12 14.14 13.28
C LYS A 320 -13.14 14.24 14.81
N GLN A 321 -13.84 13.33 15.47
CA GLN A 321 -13.96 13.32 16.92
C GLN A 321 -12.58 13.20 17.60
N GLU A 322 -11.69 12.32 17.12
CA GLU A 322 -10.34 12.18 17.68
C GLU A 322 -9.48 13.42 17.43
N VAL A 323 -9.53 13.95 16.20
CA VAL A 323 -8.79 15.15 15.82
C VAL A 323 -9.18 16.36 16.68
N GLU A 324 -10.48 16.56 16.91
CA GLU A 324 -10.97 17.66 17.73
C GLU A 324 -10.69 17.44 19.23
N ALA A 325 -10.73 16.19 19.70
CA ALA A 325 -10.36 15.86 21.09
C ALA A 325 -8.89 16.20 21.39
N ASP A 326 -8.03 16.10 20.39
CA ASP A 326 -6.61 16.47 20.46
C ASP A 326 -6.37 17.97 20.15
N GLY A 327 -7.44 18.75 19.94
CA GLY A 327 -7.40 20.21 19.72
C GLY A 327 -7.09 20.62 18.29
N GLY A 328 -7.11 19.70 17.34
CA GLY A 328 -6.94 19.95 15.91
C GLY A 328 -8.27 20.16 15.17
N ARG A 329 -8.19 20.32 13.84
CA ARG A 329 -9.35 20.30 12.94
C ARG A 329 -9.14 19.32 11.79
N LEU A 330 -10.22 18.71 11.32
CA LEU A 330 -10.21 17.80 10.18
C LEU A 330 -10.62 18.52 8.89
N VAL A 331 -9.82 18.34 7.85
CA VAL A 331 -10.14 18.66 6.45
C VAL A 331 -10.05 17.37 5.65
N VAL A 332 -11.03 17.13 4.79
CA VAL A 332 -11.00 16.04 3.82
C VAL A 332 -10.78 16.63 2.43
N MET A 333 -9.70 16.22 1.79
CA MET A 333 -9.46 16.41 0.37
C MET A 333 -9.79 15.09 -0.32
N HIS A 334 -10.52 15.14 -1.43
CA HIS A 334 -10.88 13.90 -2.13
C HIS A 334 -10.77 14.03 -3.64
N PHE A 335 -10.30 12.98 -4.30
CA PHE A 335 -10.05 12.97 -5.74
C PHE A 335 -10.25 11.59 -6.33
N LEU A 336 -10.28 11.56 -7.66
CA LEU A 336 -10.62 10.38 -8.47
C LEU A 336 -9.44 9.94 -9.34
N ALA A 337 -9.57 8.74 -9.90
CA ALA A 337 -8.65 8.16 -10.87
C ALA A 337 -8.83 8.82 -12.25
N GLU A 338 -7.82 8.72 -13.12
CA GLU A 338 -7.94 9.20 -14.51
C GLU A 338 -9.18 8.65 -15.20
N TYR A 339 -9.40 7.32 -15.11
CA TYR A 339 -10.53 6.66 -15.77
C TYR A 339 -11.87 7.09 -15.15
N GLN A 340 -11.95 7.32 -13.83
CA GLN A 340 -13.16 7.78 -13.15
C GLN A 340 -13.59 9.17 -13.63
N TYR A 341 -12.64 10.07 -13.92
CA TYR A 341 -12.95 11.37 -14.53
C TYR A 341 -13.44 11.24 -15.99
N ARG A 342 -12.98 10.21 -16.72
CA ARG A 342 -13.31 9.99 -18.14
C ARG A 342 -14.64 9.27 -18.34
N GLU A 343 -14.97 8.34 -17.46
CA GLU A 343 -16.17 7.50 -17.55
C GLU A 343 -17.46 8.27 -17.16
N ARG A 344 -17.32 9.49 -16.58
CA ARG A 344 -18.40 10.48 -16.38
C ARG A 344 -19.68 9.92 -15.76
N HIS A 345 -19.56 8.95 -14.88
CA HIS A 345 -20.69 8.56 -14.04
C HIS A 345 -21.00 9.66 -13.03
N ASP A 346 -22.28 9.89 -12.73
CA ASP A 346 -22.73 10.82 -11.70
C ASP A 346 -22.32 10.28 -10.32
N MET A 347 -21.06 10.52 -9.95
CA MET A 347 -20.54 10.21 -8.63
C MET A 347 -21.14 11.15 -7.59
N PRO A 348 -21.42 10.66 -6.37
CA PRO A 348 -22.07 11.44 -5.32
C PRO A 348 -21.14 12.47 -4.64
N MET A 349 -20.37 13.23 -5.43
CA MET A 349 -19.39 14.20 -4.94
C MET A 349 -20.08 15.35 -4.23
N ASP A 350 -21.21 15.83 -4.76
CA ASP A 350 -21.99 16.90 -4.13
C ASP A 350 -22.60 16.44 -2.80
N GLU A 351 -23.19 15.24 -2.77
CA GLU A 351 -23.71 14.62 -1.54
C GLU A 351 -22.61 14.41 -0.50
N PHE A 352 -21.42 13.98 -0.94
CA PHE A 352 -20.28 13.82 -0.04
C PHE A 352 -19.78 15.15 0.50
N ASN A 353 -19.63 16.15 -0.37
CA ASN A 353 -19.26 17.52 0.02
C ASN A 353 -20.26 18.11 1.02
N ASP A 354 -21.56 17.91 0.79
CA ASP A 354 -22.62 18.38 1.67
C ASP A 354 -22.63 17.64 3.01
N PHE A 355 -22.37 16.34 3.01
CA PHE A 355 -22.17 15.56 4.24
C PHE A 355 -21.00 16.13 5.07
N LEU A 356 -19.85 16.37 4.46
CA LEU A 356 -18.68 16.91 5.15
C LEU A 356 -18.98 18.29 5.76
N LYS A 357 -19.54 19.22 4.96
CA LYS A 357 -19.92 20.57 5.41
C LYS A 357 -20.94 20.53 6.54
N LYS A 358 -21.99 19.71 6.42
CA LYS A 358 -23.05 19.58 7.43
C LYS A 358 -22.53 19.10 8.78
N ASN A 359 -21.47 18.29 8.76
CA ASN A 359 -20.83 17.78 9.97
C ASN A 359 -19.65 18.64 10.43
N GLY A 360 -19.43 19.82 9.82
CA GLY A 360 -18.36 20.74 10.21
C GLY A 360 -16.95 20.26 9.86
N ILE A 361 -16.82 19.36 8.88
CA ILE A 361 -15.53 18.91 8.33
C ILE A 361 -15.15 19.85 7.18
N GLY A 362 -13.91 20.33 7.15
CA GLY A 362 -13.42 21.13 6.04
C GLY A 362 -13.31 20.31 4.75
N VAL A 363 -13.47 20.94 3.59
CA VAL A 363 -13.55 20.24 2.30
C VAL A 363 -12.63 20.90 1.30
N ILE A 364 -11.78 20.09 0.66
CA ILE A 364 -11.00 20.47 -0.52
C ILE A 364 -11.45 19.56 -1.66
N ASP A 365 -12.19 20.11 -2.61
CA ASP A 365 -12.71 19.36 -3.76
C ASP A 365 -12.06 19.86 -5.07
N PRO A 366 -10.95 19.22 -5.50
CA PRO A 366 -10.30 19.53 -6.77
C PRO A 366 -11.00 18.94 -8.00
N ASN A 367 -11.98 18.05 -7.83
CA ASN A 367 -12.61 17.32 -8.93
C ASN A 367 -13.19 18.24 -10.03
N PRO A 368 -13.83 19.39 -9.72
CA PRO A 368 -14.32 20.31 -10.74
C PRO A 368 -13.23 20.89 -11.67
N VAL A 369 -11.96 20.89 -11.24
CA VAL A 369 -10.83 21.30 -12.09
C VAL A 369 -10.44 20.18 -13.03
N PHE A 370 -10.29 18.96 -12.53
CA PHE A 370 -9.94 17.79 -13.34
C PHE A 370 -11.03 17.42 -14.34
N LEU A 371 -12.32 17.51 -13.96
CA LEU A 371 -13.47 17.23 -14.82
C LEU A 371 -13.59 18.18 -16.03
N LYS A 372 -12.97 19.38 -15.96
CA LYS A 372 -12.98 20.36 -17.05
C LYS A 372 -11.82 20.18 -18.03
N MET A 373 -10.83 19.35 -17.71
CA MET A 373 -9.68 19.10 -18.57
C MET A 373 -10.09 18.30 -19.81
N SER A 374 -9.41 18.56 -20.92
CA SER A 374 -9.41 17.63 -22.05
C SER A 374 -8.74 16.30 -21.66
N ALA A 375 -8.98 15.23 -22.43
CA ALA A 375 -8.40 13.93 -22.14
C ALA A 375 -6.86 13.97 -22.12
N ASP A 376 -6.24 14.73 -23.03
CA ASP A 376 -4.78 14.87 -23.10
C ASP A 376 -4.23 15.66 -21.90
N GLU A 377 -4.92 16.74 -21.50
CA GLU A 377 -4.55 17.53 -20.32
C GLU A 377 -4.66 16.71 -19.04
N LEU A 378 -5.73 15.91 -18.92
CA LEU A 378 -5.95 15.03 -17.78
C LEU A 378 -4.89 13.94 -17.72
N HIS A 379 -4.66 13.22 -18.82
CA HIS A 379 -3.65 12.16 -18.90
C HIS A 379 -2.24 12.67 -18.55
N ALA A 380 -1.92 13.92 -18.94
CA ALA A 380 -0.65 14.55 -18.60
C ALA A 380 -0.44 14.80 -17.09
N GLN A 381 -1.46 14.63 -16.24
CA GLN A 381 -1.34 14.72 -14.78
C GLN A 381 -0.95 13.40 -14.11
N TYR A 382 -0.97 12.27 -14.84
CA TYR A 382 -0.73 10.93 -14.31
C TYR A 382 0.56 10.32 -14.85
N VAL A 383 1.09 9.34 -14.11
CA VAL A 383 2.22 8.53 -14.58
C VAL A 383 1.75 7.61 -15.72
N PRO A 384 2.47 7.54 -16.86
CA PRO A 384 2.02 6.72 -17.99
C PRO A 384 1.84 5.24 -17.64
N GLY A 385 0.62 4.71 -17.80
CA GLY A 385 0.29 3.32 -17.51
C GLY A 385 0.06 3.02 -16.02
N ASP A 386 -0.08 4.06 -15.20
CA ASP A 386 -0.24 3.96 -13.76
C ASP A 386 -1.35 4.92 -13.28
N ILE A 387 -1.94 4.66 -12.11
CA ILE A 387 -3.06 5.44 -11.56
C ILE A 387 -2.61 6.69 -10.80
N HIS A 388 -1.33 6.80 -10.43
CA HIS A 388 -0.83 7.87 -9.56
C HIS A 388 -0.56 9.16 -10.33
N PHE A 389 -0.70 10.28 -9.62
CA PHE A 389 -0.27 11.58 -10.14
C PHE A 389 1.25 11.58 -10.36
N ASN A 390 1.66 12.15 -11.49
CA ASN A 390 3.06 12.52 -11.70
C ASN A 390 3.37 13.86 -11.00
N GLU A 391 4.58 14.40 -11.20
CA GLU A 391 4.98 15.72 -10.63
C GLU A 391 4.00 16.85 -11.03
N ALA A 392 3.48 16.84 -12.27
CA ALA A 392 2.53 17.85 -12.74
C ALA A 392 1.16 17.72 -12.07
N GLY A 393 0.67 16.49 -11.88
CA GLY A 393 -0.58 16.23 -11.16
C GLY A 393 -0.51 16.61 -9.69
N ASN A 394 0.58 16.26 -8.99
CA ASN A 394 0.83 16.70 -7.62
C ASN A 394 0.88 18.22 -7.53
N LYS A 395 1.59 18.89 -8.44
CA LYS A 395 1.63 20.35 -8.51
C LYS A 395 0.25 20.94 -8.77
N LYS A 396 -0.55 20.35 -9.66
CA LYS A 396 -1.90 20.82 -9.98
C LYS A 396 -2.80 20.78 -8.76
N LEU A 397 -2.75 19.67 -8.02
CA LEU A 397 -3.48 19.48 -6.78
C LEU A 397 -3.03 20.50 -5.74
N ALA A 398 -1.72 20.72 -5.61
CA ALA A 398 -1.16 21.67 -4.66
C ALA A 398 -1.57 23.13 -4.97
N ASP A 399 -1.45 23.54 -6.23
CA ASP A 399 -1.81 24.88 -6.70
C ASP A 399 -3.30 25.17 -6.47
N PHE A 400 -4.18 24.18 -6.70
CA PHE A 400 -5.62 24.33 -6.52
C PHE A 400 -6.00 24.60 -5.05
N SER A 401 -5.40 23.84 -4.12
CA SER A 401 -5.79 23.87 -2.71
C SER A 401 -5.02 24.90 -1.89
N MET A 402 -3.95 25.50 -2.42
CA MET A 402 -3.06 26.41 -1.70
C MET A 402 -3.78 27.55 -0.99
N ASP A 403 -4.59 28.31 -1.74
CA ASP A 403 -5.27 29.49 -1.21
C ASP A 403 -6.36 29.12 -0.19
N TYR A 404 -6.99 27.95 -0.38
CA TYR A 404 -7.95 27.41 0.58
C TYR A 404 -7.26 27.07 1.90
N LEU A 405 -6.16 26.33 1.85
CA LEU A 405 -5.38 25.95 3.02
C LEU A 405 -4.85 27.18 3.74
N GLU A 406 -4.32 28.17 3.01
CA GLU A 406 -3.85 29.42 3.60
C GLU A 406 -4.97 30.13 4.38
N GLN A 407 -6.14 30.31 3.76
CA GLN A 407 -7.27 30.96 4.41
C GLN A 407 -7.77 30.18 5.62
N PHE A 408 -7.82 28.85 5.52
CA PHE A 408 -8.22 27.97 6.61
C PHE A 408 -7.27 28.10 7.81
N ILE A 409 -5.95 28.04 7.56
CA ILE A 409 -4.92 28.18 8.59
C ILE A 409 -4.97 29.58 9.22
N ARG A 410 -5.15 30.64 8.41
CA ARG A 410 -5.31 32.02 8.93
C ARG A 410 -6.50 32.12 9.88
N LYS A 411 -7.64 31.55 9.51
CA LYS A 411 -8.84 31.53 10.34
C LYS A 411 -8.60 30.76 11.65
N MET A 412 -7.98 29.59 11.60
CA MET A 412 -7.64 28.82 12.81
C MET A 412 -6.70 29.59 13.75
N LYS A 413 -5.66 30.24 13.21
CA LYS A 413 -4.75 31.06 14.00
C LYS A 413 -5.47 32.23 14.68
N GLN A 414 -6.45 32.84 14.00
CA GLN A 414 -7.28 33.92 14.55
C GLN A 414 -8.20 33.41 15.67
N GLU A 415 -8.89 32.28 15.46
CA GLU A 415 -9.76 31.65 16.46
C GLU A 415 -8.97 31.36 17.75
N LYS A 416 -7.82 30.67 17.62
CA LYS A 416 -6.91 30.34 18.74
C LYS A 416 -6.39 31.57 19.47
N ALA A 417 -6.12 32.67 18.77
CA ALA A 417 -5.70 33.94 19.38
C ALA A 417 -6.84 34.66 20.12
N SER A 418 -8.09 34.44 19.70
CA SER A 418 -9.29 35.05 20.30
C SER A 418 -9.84 34.31 21.53
N GLY A 419 -9.33 33.10 21.82
CA GLY A 419 -9.80 32.28 22.94
C GLY A 419 -11.18 31.65 22.73
N GLN A 420 -11.64 31.62 21.47
CA GLN A 420 -12.77 30.82 20.99
C GLN A 420 -12.24 29.48 20.47
#